data_AF-A0A7C7PUD0-F1
#
_entry.id   AF-A0A7C7PUD0-F1
#
_cell.length_a   1.000
_cell.length_b   1.000
_cell.length_c   1.000
_cell.angle_alpha   90.00
_cell.angle_beta   90.00
_cell.angle_gamma   90.00
#
_symmetry.space_group_name_H-M   'P 1'
#
loop_
_entity.id
_entity.type
_entity.pdbx_description
1 polymer ?
#
loop_
_entity_poly.entity_id
_entity_poly.type
_entity_poly.pdbx_seq_one_letter_code
_entity_poly.pdbx_strand_id
1 'polypeptide(L)'
;MMVILRNASAFKLAPLTWLALIIFLAPMGENDPASLARKFIAEANIAGGFVVHLGCGAGRLTTALHVSDAFVVHGLDRNHANVEEARAYIRSLHLYGKVSVDIWRGDKLPYVDDIVNLIIAEDTSGIPMSELMRVLAPNGVAFIRRGNSWERLVKPRSNRIDEWTHYLHDPTNNAVAHDANVAPPFGIHWVCEPKYTRHHDHLASISVAVSANGRLFYIVDEAPRMSVLIPPQWRLVARDAFSGILLWKRRISRWWSHMWSVKFGPEFLGRRLVAVGDKVFVTLGLGEPISQLDAATGKTVRVYEGTEGAEEIIYEYKSGILYIATSGANAQSLELHKRGLMAIDAETGKVLWRLPNAHPLPLSLTVGRGKVFYWDGDAIVCLDAKTGKEIWRYKRCAALNRPAWSAPTMVLYDDVLLCADRNPDLKPPEKWRWNAHFIAGGPGTLMALSADTGKFLWSTDCAEGYHSPVDVFVADGLVWVGKTVQRHHGDFTVGLDQHTGEVKRSFKTDEAFKTTMPHHRCYRNKATDRFIIMGRTG
;
A
#
# COMPACT_ATOMS: atom_id res chain seq x y z
N MET A 1 -4.32 7.26 -67.79
CA MET A 1 -3.36 8.26 -67.27
C MET A 1 -3.32 8.10 -65.75
N MET A 2 -2.25 7.47 -65.24
CA MET A 2 -1.76 7.33 -63.83
C MET A 2 -2.79 6.97 -62.73
N VAL A 3 -2.88 5.74 -62.19
CA VAL A 3 -1.92 4.94 -61.37
C VAL A 3 -1.35 5.71 -60.18
N ILE A 4 -1.67 5.26 -58.96
CA ILE A 4 -0.71 4.89 -57.88
C ILE A 4 -1.42 3.98 -56.86
N LEU A 5 -0.66 2.95 -56.46
CA LEU A 5 -1.02 1.77 -55.70
C LEU A 5 -0.99 1.95 -54.17
N ARG A 6 -1.67 1.00 -53.51
CA ARG A 6 -1.57 0.58 -52.11
C ARG A 6 -0.16 0.70 -51.52
N ASN A 7 -0.07 1.12 -50.26
CA ASN A 7 0.93 0.57 -49.34
C ASN A 7 0.41 0.52 -47.90
N ALA A 8 0.44 -0.69 -47.37
CA ALA A 8 0.28 -1.00 -45.96
C ALA A 8 1.60 -0.69 -45.24
N SER A 9 1.54 0.03 -44.12
CA SER A 9 2.67 0.17 -43.21
C SER A 9 2.26 -0.35 -41.84
N ALA A 10 2.66 -1.60 -41.58
CA ALA A 10 2.70 -2.19 -40.26
C ALA A 10 3.73 -1.42 -39.41
N PHE A 11 3.28 -0.75 -38.36
CA PHE A 11 4.16 -0.26 -37.31
C PHE A 11 4.61 -1.44 -36.46
N LYS A 12 5.80 -1.96 -36.76
CA LYS A 12 6.54 -2.85 -35.85
C LYS A 12 7.04 -1.99 -34.68
N LEU A 13 6.46 -2.20 -33.49
CA LEU A 13 7.05 -1.76 -32.23
C LEU A 13 8.40 -2.46 -32.06
N ALA A 14 9.47 -1.68 -32.01
CA ALA A 14 10.80 -2.15 -31.64
C ALA A 14 10.83 -2.50 -30.14
N PRO A 15 11.60 -3.53 -29.71
CA PRO A 15 11.77 -3.81 -28.29
C PRO A 15 12.62 -2.71 -27.65
N LEU A 16 12.10 -2.07 -26.61
CA LEU A 16 12.91 -1.23 -25.72
C LEU A 16 14.01 -2.12 -25.10
N THR A 17 15.24 -1.92 -25.53
CA THR A 17 16.42 -2.50 -24.89
C THR A 17 16.67 -1.73 -23.60
N TRP A 18 16.48 -2.42 -22.47
CA TRP A 18 16.83 -1.91 -21.15
C TRP A 18 18.36 -1.79 -21.06
N LEU A 19 18.89 -0.57 -21.13
CA LEU A 19 20.32 -0.32 -20.90
C LEU A 19 20.62 -0.46 -19.39
N ALA A 20 21.37 -1.50 -19.03
CA ALA A 20 22.04 -1.58 -17.74
C ALA A 20 23.19 -0.56 -17.72
N LEU A 21 23.22 0.32 -16.72
CA LEU A 21 24.29 1.30 -16.54
C LEU A 21 25.48 0.63 -15.85
N ILE A 22 26.60 0.46 -16.55
CA ILE A 22 27.85 -0.12 -16.02
C ILE A 22 28.78 1.02 -15.63
N ILE A 23 29.17 1.09 -14.35
CA ILE A 23 30.13 2.08 -13.83
C ILE A 23 31.31 1.33 -13.20
N PHE A 24 32.52 1.70 -13.60
CA PHE A 24 33.77 1.21 -13.00
C PHE A 24 34.20 2.10 -11.83
N LEU A 25 34.39 1.52 -10.65
CA LEU A 25 34.89 2.22 -9.46
C LEU A 25 36.43 2.13 -9.36
N ALA A 26 37.06 3.20 -8.86
CA ALA A 26 38.51 3.34 -8.65
C ALA A 26 39.10 2.33 -7.63
N PRO A 27 40.44 2.14 -7.55
CA PRO A 27 41.08 1.08 -6.77
C PRO A 27 40.75 1.16 -5.28
N MET A 28 40.26 0.05 -4.72
CA MET A 28 39.89 -0.06 -3.31
C MET A 28 41.11 -0.36 -2.43
N GLY A 29 41.58 0.64 -1.69
CA GLY A 29 42.55 0.48 -0.60
C GLY A 29 41.86 0.53 0.76
N GLU A 30 41.32 -0.60 1.22
CA GLU A 30 40.94 -0.82 2.63
C GLU A 30 40.80 -2.34 2.84
N ASN A 31 41.80 -2.96 3.48
CA ASN A 31 41.87 -4.42 3.69
C ASN A 31 40.98 -4.91 4.87
N ASP A 32 40.18 -4.03 5.48
CA ASP A 32 39.31 -4.37 6.60
C ASP A 32 37.90 -4.75 6.11
N PRO A 33 37.41 -5.98 6.38
CA PRO A 33 36.06 -6.41 5.98
C PRO A 33 34.93 -5.51 6.50
N ALA A 34 35.07 -4.89 7.68
CA ALA A 34 34.03 -4.02 8.23
C ALA A 34 33.91 -2.70 7.48
N SER A 35 35.05 -2.11 7.10
CA SER A 35 35.08 -0.87 6.31
C SER A 35 34.57 -1.10 4.88
N LEU A 36 34.94 -2.24 4.28
CA LEU A 36 34.42 -2.64 2.97
C LEU A 36 32.90 -2.87 2.98
N ALA A 37 32.36 -3.55 4.00
CA ALA A 37 30.92 -3.76 4.14
C ALA A 37 30.14 -2.44 4.27
N ARG A 38 30.62 -1.51 5.11
CA ARG A 38 30.00 -0.17 5.25
C ARG A 38 29.97 0.58 3.92
N LYS A 39 31.06 0.50 3.15
CA LYS A 39 31.15 1.12 1.82
C LYS A 39 30.11 0.55 0.86
N PHE A 40 30.00 -0.77 0.73
CA PHE A 40 29.01 -1.39 -0.14
C PHE A 40 27.58 -1.02 0.23
N ILE A 41 27.25 -0.99 1.52
CA ILE A 41 25.89 -0.65 1.98
C ILE A 41 25.57 0.82 1.68
N ALA A 42 26.54 1.73 1.89
CA ALA A 42 26.38 3.13 1.55
C ALA A 42 26.20 3.35 0.04
N GLU A 43 27.02 2.71 -0.80
CA GLU A 43 26.94 2.81 -2.27
C GLU A 43 25.71 2.10 -2.87
N ALA A 44 25.18 1.09 -2.18
CA ALA A 44 23.91 0.46 -2.52
C ALA A 44 22.70 1.31 -2.10
N ASN A 45 22.89 2.27 -1.18
CA ASN A 45 21.84 3.12 -0.61
C ASN A 45 20.67 2.32 -0.01
N ILE A 46 20.99 1.27 0.77
CA ILE A 46 20.01 0.43 1.45
C ILE A 46 20.08 0.60 2.97
N ALA A 47 18.92 0.62 3.62
CA ALA A 47 18.80 0.69 5.09
C ALA A 47 18.57 -0.68 5.75
N GLY A 48 18.39 -1.72 4.94
CA GLY A 48 18.12 -3.09 5.35
C GLY A 48 17.73 -3.95 4.15
N GLY A 49 17.36 -5.20 4.41
CA GLY A 49 16.96 -6.16 3.39
C GLY A 49 17.84 -7.40 3.34
N PHE A 50 17.72 -8.17 2.26
CA PHE A 50 18.40 -9.44 2.09
C PHE A 50 19.69 -9.26 1.30
N VAL A 51 20.81 -9.70 1.89
CA VAL A 51 22.15 -9.59 1.30
C VAL A 51 22.69 -10.98 0.99
N VAL A 52 23.23 -11.16 -0.22
CA VAL A 52 23.86 -12.39 -0.65
C VAL A 52 25.34 -12.14 -0.92
N HIS A 53 26.21 -13.01 -0.40
CA HIS A 53 27.65 -12.95 -0.63
C HIS A 53 28.13 -14.22 -1.34
N LEU A 54 28.49 -14.12 -2.61
CA LEU A 54 28.98 -15.23 -3.44
C LEU A 54 30.51 -15.33 -3.34
N GLY A 55 31.00 -16.54 -3.06
CA GLY A 55 32.42 -16.79 -2.81
C GLY A 55 32.84 -16.34 -1.42
N CYS A 56 32.04 -16.67 -0.40
CA CYS A 56 32.15 -16.02 0.90
C CYS A 56 33.44 -16.33 1.71
N GLY A 57 34.24 -17.32 1.31
CA GLY A 57 35.49 -17.68 1.98
C GLY A 57 35.27 -18.00 3.46
N ALA A 58 36.18 -17.54 4.33
CA ALA A 58 36.08 -17.70 5.78
C ALA A 58 34.96 -16.85 6.45
N GLY A 59 34.10 -16.19 5.68
CA GLY A 59 32.90 -15.52 6.18
C GLY A 59 33.11 -14.15 6.83
N ARG A 60 34.34 -13.61 6.85
CA ARG A 60 34.65 -12.32 7.53
C ARG A 60 33.83 -11.15 6.97
N LEU A 61 33.83 -10.99 5.64
CA LEU A 61 33.03 -9.97 4.97
C LEU A 61 31.53 -10.28 5.07
N THR A 62 31.12 -11.55 4.94
CA THR A 62 29.72 -11.97 5.11
C THR A 62 29.16 -11.53 6.45
N THR A 63 29.91 -11.73 7.52
CA THR A 63 29.51 -11.29 8.85
C THR A 63 29.46 -9.76 8.94
N ALA A 64 30.45 -9.07 8.37
CA ALA A 64 30.51 -7.61 8.39
C ALA A 64 29.37 -6.92 7.63
N LEU A 65 28.78 -7.58 6.63
CA LEU A 65 27.61 -7.09 5.90
C LEU A 65 26.34 -7.06 6.77
N HIS A 66 26.31 -7.76 7.90
CA HIS A 66 25.24 -7.65 8.90
C HIS A 66 25.50 -6.44 9.81
N VAL A 67 25.16 -5.25 9.32
CA VAL A 67 25.40 -3.99 10.05
C VAL A 67 24.34 -3.67 11.10
N SER A 68 23.15 -4.29 11.00
CA SER A 68 22.07 -4.18 11.99
C SER A 68 21.05 -5.30 11.81
N ASP A 69 20.10 -5.41 12.74
CA ASP A 69 18.97 -6.35 12.68
C ASP A 69 18.06 -6.19 11.44
N ALA A 70 18.17 -5.06 10.73
CA ALA A 70 17.45 -4.82 9.48
C ALA A 70 18.05 -5.58 8.28
N PHE A 71 19.20 -6.25 8.46
CA PHE A 71 19.88 -7.01 7.43
C PHE A 71 19.87 -8.50 7.75
N VAL A 72 19.52 -9.33 6.78
CA VAL A 72 19.76 -10.78 6.81
C VAL A 72 20.77 -11.10 5.72
N VAL A 73 21.82 -11.85 6.06
CA VAL A 73 22.94 -12.11 5.15
C VAL A 73 23.11 -13.61 4.91
N HIS A 74 23.19 -14.00 3.65
CA HIS A 74 23.46 -15.38 3.25
C HIS A 74 24.73 -15.44 2.39
N GLY A 75 25.79 -16.08 2.90
CA GLY A 75 26.97 -16.41 2.11
C GLY A 75 26.84 -17.76 1.39
N LEU A 76 27.26 -17.81 0.14
CA LEU A 76 27.32 -19.02 -0.66
C LEU A 76 28.75 -19.28 -1.09
N ASP A 77 29.25 -20.50 -0.86
CA ASP A 77 30.59 -20.91 -1.30
C ASP A 77 30.54 -22.34 -1.87
N ARG A 78 31.43 -22.64 -2.82
CA ARG A 78 31.53 -23.96 -3.46
C ARG A 78 32.41 -24.91 -2.64
N ASN A 79 33.36 -24.34 -1.89
CA ASN A 79 34.34 -25.06 -1.09
C ASN A 79 33.77 -25.36 0.30
N HIS A 80 33.68 -26.66 0.61
CA HIS A 80 33.19 -27.13 1.90
C HIS A 80 34.02 -26.64 3.09
N ALA A 81 35.34 -26.53 2.94
CA ALA A 81 36.22 -26.06 4.01
C ALA A 81 35.95 -24.58 4.37
N ASN A 82 35.77 -23.73 3.36
CA ASN A 82 35.39 -22.33 3.54
C ASN A 82 34.06 -22.21 4.29
N VAL A 83 33.06 -23.00 3.89
CA VAL A 83 31.74 -23.00 4.55
C VAL A 83 31.86 -23.38 6.02
N GLU A 84 32.57 -24.47 6.35
CA GLU A 84 32.72 -24.90 7.75
C GLU A 84 33.49 -23.88 8.59
N GLU A 85 34.55 -23.28 8.06
CA GLU A 85 35.27 -22.21 8.74
C GLU A 85 34.37 -20.97 8.97
N ALA A 86 33.64 -20.54 7.95
CA ALA A 86 32.71 -19.43 8.05
C ALA A 86 31.59 -19.71 9.05
N ARG A 87 31.03 -20.93 9.09
CA ARG A 87 30.04 -21.34 10.11
C ARG A 87 30.61 -21.25 11.51
N ALA A 88 31.84 -21.74 11.72
CA ALA A 88 32.51 -21.66 13.01
C ALA A 88 32.72 -20.21 13.46
N TYR A 89 33.15 -19.33 12.55
CA TYR A 89 33.34 -17.91 12.83
C TYR A 89 32.01 -17.19 13.14
N ILE A 90 30.96 -17.42 12.37
CA ILE A 90 29.64 -16.78 12.61
C ILE A 90 29.06 -17.24 13.95
N ARG A 91 29.22 -18.54 14.30
CA ARG A 91 28.76 -19.09 15.58
C ARG A 91 29.53 -18.50 16.77
N SER A 92 30.84 -18.28 16.65
CA SER A 92 31.62 -17.67 17.75
C SER A 92 31.18 -16.24 18.06
N LEU A 93 30.55 -15.55 17.10
CA LEU A 93 29.95 -14.23 17.25
C LEU A 93 28.45 -14.26 17.63
N HIS A 94 27.84 -15.44 17.78
CA HIS A 94 26.41 -15.61 18.09
C HIS A 94 25.45 -14.99 17.06
N LEU A 95 25.88 -14.91 15.79
CA LEU A 95 25.11 -14.30 14.71
C LEU A 95 24.39 -15.31 13.81
N TYR A 96 24.53 -16.61 14.08
CA TYR A 96 23.97 -17.65 13.21
C TYR A 96 22.44 -17.56 13.12
N GLY A 97 21.92 -17.53 11.88
CA GLY A 97 20.50 -17.33 11.58
C GLY A 97 20.19 -15.92 11.08
N LYS A 98 20.88 -14.89 11.59
CA LYS A 98 20.92 -13.54 10.97
C LYS A 98 21.94 -13.49 9.84
N VAL A 99 23.06 -14.17 10.06
CA VAL A 99 24.07 -14.49 9.06
C VAL A 99 24.11 -16.02 8.93
N SER A 100 23.97 -16.52 7.72
CA SER A 100 24.10 -17.94 7.42
C SER A 100 25.03 -18.15 6.24
N VAL A 101 25.65 -19.32 6.17
CA VAL A 101 26.44 -19.73 5.02
C VAL A 101 26.10 -21.15 4.61
N ASP A 102 26.05 -21.38 3.31
CA ASP A 102 25.76 -22.70 2.77
C ASP A 102 26.63 -23.06 1.57
N ILE A 103 26.73 -24.36 1.33
CA ILE A 103 27.40 -24.90 0.17
C ILE A 103 26.48 -24.78 -1.04
N TRP A 104 26.96 -24.18 -2.11
CA TRP A 104 26.19 -24.05 -3.35
C TRP A 104 27.08 -24.31 -4.56
N ARG A 105 26.60 -25.15 -5.48
CA ARG A 105 27.37 -25.62 -6.66
C ARG A 105 26.57 -25.58 -7.97
N GLY A 106 25.33 -25.05 -7.93
CA GLY A 106 24.46 -24.96 -9.08
C GLY A 106 24.89 -23.89 -10.07
N ASP A 107 24.11 -23.76 -11.14
CA ASP A 107 24.15 -22.64 -12.10
C ASP A 107 23.05 -21.60 -11.84
N LYS A 108 22.09 -21.94 -10.96
CA LYS A 108 21.00 -21.07 -10.47
C LYS A 108 21.06 -20.86 -8.97
N LEU A 109 20.90 -19.60 -8.56
CA LEU A 109 20.85 -19.19 -7.17
C LEU A 109 19.57 -19.73 -6.51
N PRO A 110 19.65 -20.19 -5.25
CA PRO A 110 18.55 -20.88 -4.55
C PRO A 110 17.51 -19.90 -3.99
N TYR A 111 17.17 -18.88 -4.77
CA TYR A 111 16.29 -17.78 -4.38
C TYR A 111 15.17 -17.59 -5.42
N VAL A 112 14.00 -17.19 -4.93
CA VAL A 112 12.93 -16.71 -5.80
C VAL A 112 13.34 -15.40 -6.49
N ASP A 113 12.62 -15.04 -7.54
CA ASP A 113 12.85 -13.79 -8.26
C ASP A 113 12.73 -12.58 -7.31
N ASP A 114 13.41 -11.48 -7.61
CA ASP A 114 13.21 -10.19 -6.94
C ASP A 114 13.48 -10.12 -5.42
N ILE A 115 14.08 -11.12 -4.77
CA ILE A 115 14.19 -11.14 -3.30
C ILE A 115 15.47 -10.50 -2.71
N VAL A 116 16.54 -10.30 -3.48
CA VAL A 116 17.87 -9.91 -2.97
C VAL A 116 18.12 -8.41 -3.17
N ASN A 117 18.29 -7.66 -2.09
CA ASN A 117 18.57 -6.22 -2.16
C ASN A 117 20.03 -5.91 -2.53
N LEU A 118 20.98 -6.74 -2.08
CA LEU A 118 22.41 -6.56 -2.33
C LEU A 118 23.10 -7.90 -2.61
N ILE A 119 23.86 -7.97 -3.71
CA ILE A 119 24.76 -9.07 -4.00
C ILE A 119 26.20 -8.57 -3.95
N ILE A 120 27.05 -9.24 -3.18
CA ILE A 120 28.51 -9.12 -3.27
C ILE A 120 29.02 -10.40 -3.93
N ALA A 121 29.70 -10.29 -5.07
CA ALA A 121 30.23 -11.43 -5.79
C ALA A 121 31.75 -11.30 -5.94
N GLU A 122 32.49 -12.01 -5.09
CA GLU A 122 33.95 -12.12 -5.17
C GLU A 122 34.38 -12.90 -6.44
N ASP A 123 33.55 -13.85 -6.83
CA ASP A 123 33.59 -14.57 -8.10
C ASP A 123 32.15 -14.93 -8.47
N THR A 124 31.75 -14.75 -9.72
CA THR A 124 30.43 -15.19 -10.19
C THR A 124 30.40 -16.70 -10.45
N SER A 125 31.56 -17.36 -10.56
CA SER A 125 31.68 -18.82 -10.60
C SER A 125 30.85 -19.49 -11.70
N GLY A 126 30.60 -18.76 -12.79
CA GLY A 126 29.78 -19.20 -13.93
C GLY A 126 28.30 -18.81 -13.87
N ILE A 127 27.84 -18.12 -12.82
CA ILE A 127 26.48 -17.57 -12.75
C ILE A 127 26.32 -16.51 -13.84
N PRO A 128 25.34 -16.66 -14.75
CA PRO A 128 25.11 -15.68 -15.80
C PRO A 128 24.50 -14.39 -15.22
N MET A 129 24.75 -13.26 -15.89
CA MET A 129 24.22 -11.97 -15.47
C MET A 129 22.69 -11.96 -15.35
N SER A 130 22.00 -12.71 -16.22
CA SER A 130 20.55 -12.88 -16.18
C SER A 130 20.05 -13.48 -14.86
N GLU A 131 20.84 -14.35 -14.24
CA GLU A 131 20.48 -14.98 -12.96
C GLU A 131 20.67 -14.01 -11.79
N LEU A 132 21.73 -13.19 -11.80
CA LEU A 132 21.89 -12.10 -10.83
C LEU A 132 20.74 -11.11 -10.93
N MET A 133 20.38 -10.71 -12.16
CA MET A 133 19.25 -9.83 -12.43
C MET A 133 17.90 -10.46 -12.07
N ARG A 134 17.77 -11.79 -12.13
CA ARG A 134 16.54 -12.50 -11.72
C ARG A 134 16.30 -12.33 -10.22
N VAL A 135 17.31 -12.62 -9.41
CA VAL A 135 17.16 -12.63 -7.93
C VAL A 135 17.26 -11.24 -7.30
N LEU A 136 17.94 -10.28 -7.93
CA LEU A 136 17.98 -8.91 -7.42
C LEU A 136 16.57 -8.35 -7.33
N ALA A 137 16.23 -7.72 -6.21
CA ALA A 137 15.03 -6.92 -6.05
C ALA A 137 15.04 -5.72 -7.01
N PRO A 138 13.88 -5.14 -7.36
CA PRO A 138 13.83 -3.85 -8.03
C PRO A 138 14.66 -2.80 -7.26
N ASN A 139 15.51 -2.06 -7.99
CA ASN A 139 16.55 -1.16 -7.47
C ASN A 139 17.68 -1.83 -6.68
N GLY A 140 17.69 -3.16 -6.57
CA GLY A 140 18.75 -3.94 -5.94
C GLY A 140 20.07 -3.80 -6.69
N VAL A 141 21.17 -3.95 -5.94
CA VAL A 141 22.53 -3.68 -6.42
C VAL A 141 23.38 -4.94 -6.34
N ALA A 142 24.19 -5.21 -7.35
CA ALA A 142 25.26 -6.19 -7.29
C ALA A 142 26.62 -5.50 -7.45
N PHE A 143 27.56 -5.85 -6.59
CA PHE A 143 28.98 -5.55 -6.75
C PHE A 143 29.69 -6.83 -7.15
N ILE A 144 30.34 -6.81 -8.31
CA ILE A 144 31.01 -7.98 -8.89
C ILE A 144 32.50 -7.69 -9.03
N ARG A 145 33.33 -8.56 -8.47
CA ARG A 145 34.78 -8.38 -8.51
C ARG A 145 35.32 -8.64 -9.92
N ARG A 146 36.12 -7.69 -10.42
CA ARG A 146 36.85 -7.72 -11.70
C ARG A 146 38.31 -7.38 -11.43
N GLY A 147 39.11 -8.41 -11.19
CA GLY A 147 40.50 -8.25 -10.75
C GLY A 147 40.59 -7.48 -9.43
N ASN A 148 41.16 -6.28 -9.47
CA ASN A 148 41.31 -5.39 -8.31
C ASN A 148 40.22 -4.31 -8.20
N SER A 149 39.18 -4.38 -9.04
CA SER A 149 38.07 -3.43 -9.07
C SER A 149 36.72 -4.11 -8.85
N TRP A 150 35.70 -3.32 -8.54
CA TRP A 150 34.32 -3.77 -8.42
C TRP A 150 33.47 -3.13 -9.51
N GLU A 151 32.79 -3.98 -10.26
CA GLU A 151 31.74 -3.60 -11.21
C GLU A 151 30.43 -3.46 -10.44
N ARG A 152 29.76 -2.31 -10.59
CA ARG A 152 28.46 -2.06 -9.97
C ARG A 152 27.35 -2.24 -11.00
N LEU A 153 26.38 -3.09 -10.66
CA LEU A 153 25.18 -3.36 -11.43
C LEU A 153 23.94 -2.99 -10.61
N VAL A 154 22.92 -2.41 -11.25
CA VAL A 154 21.64 -2.10 -10.61
C VAL A 154 20.51 -2.70 -11.43
N LYS A 155 19.58 -3.39 -10.76
CA LYS A 155 18.33 -3.81 -11.40
C LYS A 155 17.36 -2.64 -11.47
N PRO A 156 16.96 -2.16 -12.67
CA PRO A 156 16.00 -1.08 -12.76
C PRO A 156 14.64 -1.54 -12.23
N ARG A 157 13.94 -0.67 -11.49
CA ARG A 157 12.54 -0.91 -11.16
C ARG A 157 11.66 -0.79 -12.40
N SER A 158 10.91 -1.84 -12.69
CA SER A 158 9.95 -1.85 -13.79
C SER A 158 8.79 -0.89 -13.51
N ASN A 159 8.38 -0.12 -14.52
CA ASN A 159 7.18 0.73 -14.48
C ASN A 159 5.87 -0.08 -14.46
N ARG A 160 5.96 -1.41 -14.51
CA ARG A 160 4.84 -2.34 -14.40
C ARG A 160 4.46 -2.67 -12.95
N ILE A 161 5.30 -2.30 -11.98
CA ILE A 161 5.06 -2.53 -10.55
C ILE A 161 4.57 -1.22 -9.95
N ASP A 162 3.34 -1.24 -9.45
CA ASP A 162 2.68 -0.06 -8.93
C ASP A 162 3.05 0.22 -7.46
N GLU A 163 2.59 1.36 -6.94
CA GLU A 163 2.63 1.69 -5.51
C GLU A 163 1.22 1.76 -4.93
N TRP A 164 1.09 1.56 -3.62
CA TRP A 164 -0.19 1.63 -2.91
C TRP A 164 -0.05 2.59 -1.74
N THR A 165 0.00 3.89 -2.05
CA THR A 165 0.45 4.94 -1.12
C THR A 165 -0.57 5.31 -0.05
N HIS A 166 -1.87 5.12 -0.34
CA HIS A 166 -2.99 5.44 0.55
C HIS A 166 -3.86 4.19 0.80
N TYR A 167 -4.70 4.23 1.82
CA TYR A 167 -5.62 3.13 2.15
C TYR A 167 -6.47 2.64 0.94
N LEU A 168 -6.88 3.56 0.07
CA LEU A 168 -7.61 3.30 -1.18
C LEU A 168 -6.74 3.59 -2.40
N HIS A 169 -5.50 3.05 -2.39
CA HIS A 169 -4.47 3.16 -3.43
C HIS A 169 -3.81 4.53 -3.49
N ASP A 170 -4.55 5.58 -3.85
CA ASP A 170 -3.99 6.91 -4.09
C ASP A 170 -4.93 8.05 -3.60
N PRO A 171 -4.61 9.34 -3.82
CA PRO A 171 -5.44 10.48 -3.42
C PRO A 171 -6.84 10.52 -4.03
N THR A 172 -7.08 9.76 -5.10
CA THR A 172 -8.34 9.73 -5.84
C THR A 172 -9.35 8.75 -5.24
N ASN A 173 -8.92 7.94 -4.27
CA ASN A 173 -9.67 6.86 -3.62
C ASN A 173 -10.10 5.73 -4.57
N ASN A 174 -9.59 5.68 -5.80
CA ASN A 174 -9.83 4.57 -6.70
C ASN A 174 -9.03 3.35 -6.22
N ALA A 175 -9.67 2.37 -5.59
CA ALA A 175 -9.00 1.22 -4.98
C ALA A 175 -8.52 0.17 -6.00
N VAL A 176 -7.78 0.62 -7.02
CA VAL A 176 -7.33 -0.13 -8.20
C VAL A 176 -5.83 0.09 -8.38
N ALA A 177 -5.02 -0.97 -8.29
CA ALA A 177 -3.62 -0.89 -8.68
C ALA A 177 -3.44 -0.96 -10.20
N HIS A 178 -2.50 -0.19 -10.71
CA HIS A 178 -2.01 -0.22 -12.09
C HIS A 178 -0.86 -1.22 -12.28
N ASP A 179 -0.78 -2.22 -11.40
CA ASP A 179 0.25 -3.25 -11.44
C ASP A 179 -0.04 -4.27 -12.55
N ALA A 180 0.84 -4.30 -13.55
CA ALA A 180 0.73 -5.17 -14.71
C ALA A 180 1.43 -6.53 -14.53
N ASN A 181 2.07 -6.75 -13.37
CA ASN A 181 2.71 -8.01 -12.99
C ASN A 181 1.82 -8.87 -12.09
N VAL A 182 0.77 -8.31 -11.49
CA VAL A 182 -0.24 -9.10 -10.75
C VAL A 182 -0.84 -10.17 -11.66
N ALA A 183 -0.93 -11.38 -11.11
CA ALA A 183 -1.49 -12.57 -11.72
C ALA A 183 -2.13 -13.45 -10.63
N PRO A 184 -2.93 -14.48 -10.98
CA PRO A 184 -3.40 -15.46 -10.00
C PRO A 184 -2.22 -16.02 -9.19
N PRO A 185 -2.35 -16.10 -7.85
CA PRO A 185 -1.24 -16.52 -7.00
C PRO A 185 -0.85 -17.97 -7.29
N PHE A 186 0.44 -18.21 -7.57
CA PHE A 186 0.99 -19.54 -7.87
C PHE A 186 2.03 -20.01 -6.84
N GLY A 187 2.35 -19.17 -5.84
CA GLY A 187 3.31 -19.47 -4.79
C GLY A 187 3.37 -18.37 -3.73
N ILE A 188 4.05 -18.67 -2.63
CA ILE A 188 4.33 -17.71 -1.56
C ILE A 188 5.72 -17.11 -1.82
N HIS A 189 5.81 -15.78 -1.85
CA HIS A 189 7.08 -15.08 -2.08
C HIS A 189 7.95 -15.07 -0.81
N TRP A 190 7.35 -14.70 0.32
CA TRP A 190 7.98 -14.75 1.64
C TRP A 190 6.92 -14.86 2.74
N VAL A 191 7.35 -15.32 3.91
CA VAL A 191 6.58 -15.32 5.17
C VAL A 191 7.48 -14.75 6.25
N CYS A 192 6.94 -13.91 7.12
CA CYS A 192 7.69 -13.29 8.21
C CYS A 192 6.94 -13.36 9.54
N GLU A 193 7.67 -13.12 10.63
CA GLU A 193 7.09 -13.00 11.98
C GLU A 193 6.31 -11.68 12.15
N PRO A 194 5.29 -11.62 13.02
CA PRO A 194 4.83 -12.73 13.86
C PRO A 194 3.97 -13.74 13.08
N LYS A 195 4.21 -15.04 13.29
CA LYS A 195 3.43 -16.14 12.68
C LYS A 195 1.96 -16.18 13.10
N TYR A 196 1.64 -15.54 14.22
CA TYR A 196 0.29 -15.44 14.73
C TYR A 196 -0.02 -14.00 15.11
N THR A 197 -1.22 -13.58 14.80
CA THR A 197 -1.79 -12.32 15.25
C THR A 197 -2.55 -12.51 16.57
N ARG A 198 -2.99 -11.40 17.21
CA ARG A 198 -3.75 -11.47 18.46
C ARG A 198 -5.11 -12.16 18.31
N HIS A 199 -5.82 -12.29 19.43
CA HIS A 199 -7.17 -12.85 19.46
C HIS A 199 -8.11 -12.16 18.45
N HIS A 200 -8.87 -12.94 17.67
CA HIS A 200 -9.54 -12.48 16.45
C HIS A 200 -11.05 -12.18 16.60
N ASP A 201 -11.56 -12.22 17.83
CA ASP A 201 -12.99 -11.98 18.15
C ASP A 201 -13.42 -10.52 18.00
N HIS A 202 -12.48 -9.59 18.11
CA HIS A 202 -12.74 -8.15 18.08
C HIS A 202 -11.94 -7.50 16.95
N LEU A 203 -11.50 -6.24 17.11
CA LEU A 203 -10.74 -5.50 16.11
C LEU A 203 -9.59 -6.33 15.54
N ALA A 204 -9.48 -6.36 14.22
CA ALA A 204 -8.43 -7.08 13.52
C ALA A 204 -7.05 -6.56 13.90
N SER A 205 -6.09 -7.47 13.92
CA SER A 205 -4.74 -7.15 14.35
C SER A 205 -4.03 -6.25 13.36
N ILE A 206 -4.21 -6.47 12.05
CA ILE A 206 -3.69 -5.57 11.00
C ILE A 206 -4.80 -4.61 10.62
N SER A 207 -4.55 -3.31 10.78
CA SER A 207 -5.56 -2.28 10.54
C SER A 207 -5.45 -1.63 9.16
N VAL A 208 -4.23 -1.38 8.68
CA VAL A 208 -3.96 -0.73 7.39
C VAL A 208 -2.60 -1.15 6.88
N ALA A 209 -2.46 -1.26 5.56
CA ALA A 209 -1.21 -1.46 4.86
C ALA A 209 -1.11 -0.52 3.64
N VAL A 210 0.08 0.02 3.41
CA VAL A 210 0.45 0.85 2.25
C VAL A 210 1.87 0.49 1.81
N SER A 211 2.23 0.75 0.56
CA SER A 211 3.56 0.51 0.02
C SER A 211 4.09 1.71 -0.76
N ALA A 212 5.39 1.98 -0.59
CA ALA A 212 6.09 3.04 -1.30
C ALA A 212 7.59 2.73 -1.36
N ASN A 213 8.22 3.03 -2.51
CA ASN A 213 9.64 2.87 -2.78
C ASN A 213 10.24 1.53 -2.30
N GLY A 214 9.59 0.41 -2.65
CA GLY A 214 10.05 -0.94 -2.30
C GLY A 214 9.87 -1.33 -0.83
N ARG A 215 9.10 -0.56 -0.06
CA ARG A 215 8.83 -0.83 1.36
C ARG A 215 7.33 -1.03 1.61
N LEU A 216 7.02 -1.94 2.53
CA LEU A 216 5.67 -2.21 3.02
C LEU A 216 5.52 -1.64 4.43
N PHE A 217 4.52 -0.78 4.61
CA PHE A 217 4.17 -0.18 5.89
C PHE A 217 2.80 -0.66 6.34
N TYR A 218 2.68 -1.09 7.58
CA TYR A 218 1.38 -1.50 8.12
C TYR A 218 1.29 -1.29 9.63
N ILE A 219 0.06 -1.12 10.11
CA ILE A 219 -0.23 -0.99 11.54
C ILE A 219 -0.77 -2.31 12.06
N VAL A 220 -0.11 -2.85 13.09
CA VAL A 220 -0.42 -4.15 13.67
C VAL A 220 -0.48 -4.11 15.20
N ASP A 221 -1.42 -4.84 15.79
CA ASP A 221 -1.43 -5.20 17.20
C ASP A 221 -0.71 -6.53 17.43
N GLU A 222 0.44 -6.47 18.12
CA GLU A 222 1.27 -7.64 18.42
C GLU A 222 0.99 -8.24 19.80
N ALA A 223 -0.12 -7.88 20.46
CA ALA A 223 -0.51 -8.49 21.72
C ALA A 223 -0.72 -10.02 21.58
N PRO A 224 -0.45 -10.81 22.63
CA PRO A 224 -0.60 -12.26 22.58
C PRO A 224 -2.03 -12.72 22.21
N ARG A 225 -2.13 -13.82 21.47
CA ARG A 225 -3.41 -14.49 21.14
C ARG A 225 -4.13 -15.13 22.33
N MET A 226 -3.54 -15.11 23.52
CA MET A 226 -4.02 -15.85 24.69
C MET A 226 -5.38 -15.36 25.19
N SER A 227 -5.64 -14.05 25.13
CA SER A 227 -6.91 -13.47 25.56
C SER A 227 -7.14 -12.12 24.90
N VAL A 228 -8.39 -11.81 24.57
CA VAL A 228 -8.77 -10.50 24.06
C VAL A 228 -8.59 -9.39 25.09
N LEU A 229 -8.63 -9.71 26.39
CA LEU A 229 -8.52 -8.74 27.49
C LEU A 229 -7.11 -8.18 27.67
N ILE A 230 -6.11 -8.78 27.01
CA ILE A 230 -4.73 -8.29 27.10
C ILE A 230 -4.64 -6.94 26.37
N PRO A 231 -4.10 -5.89 27.03
CA PRO A 231 -3.93 -4.59 26.41
C PRO A 231 -3.17 -4.67 25.07
N PRO A 232 -3.55 -3.85 24.08
CA PRO A 232 -3.01 -3.95 22.74
C PRO A 232 -1.57 -3.42 22.70
N GLN A 233 -0.77 -3.98 21.80
CA GLN A 233 0.60 -3.57 21.53
C GLN A 233 0.70 -3.07 20.10
N TRP A 234 0.11 -1.90 19.83
CA TRP A 234 0.08 -1.30 18.51
C TRP A 234 1.46 -0.85 18.03
N ARG A 235 1.80 -1.23 16.80
CA ARG A 235 3.04 -0.89 16.12
C ARG A 235 2.74 -0.41 14.71
N LEU A 236 3.42 0.65 14.26
CA LEU A 236 3.70 0.87 12.85
C LEU A 236 4.95 0.06 12.50
N VAL A 237 4.87 -0.77 11.47
CA VAL A 237 5.94 -1.66 11.04
C VAL A 237 6.33 -1.30 9.60
N ALA A 238 7.63 -1.26 9.34
CA ALA A 238 8.18 -1.16 8.00
C ALA A 238 8.98 -2.42 7.66
N ARG A 239 8.75 -2.94 6.45
CA ARG A 239 9.49 -4.07 5.89
C ARG A 239 9.99 -3.75 4.50
N ASP A 240 11.06 -4.41 4.11
CA ASP A 240 11.37 -4.56 2.70
C ASP A 240 10.22 -5.35 2.02
N ALA A 241 9.65 -4.80 0.96
CA ALA A 241 8.45 -5.37 0.34
C ALA A 241 8.73 -6.66 -0.43
N PHE A 242 9.99 -6.90 -0.82
CA PHE A 242 10.37 -8.01 -1.67
C PHE A 242 10.91 -9.22 -0.90
N SER A 243 11.49 -9.01 0.28
CA SER A 243 12.02 -10.07 1.15
C SER A 243 11.21 -10.26 2.44
N GLY A 244 10.35 -9.31 2.79
CA GLY A 244 9.61 -9.31 4.06
C GLY A 244 10.49 -9.06 5.28
N ILE A 245 11.76 -8.69 5.11
CA ILE A 245 12.69 -8.41 6.21
C ILE A 245 12.24 -7.17 6.96
N LEU A 246 12.26 -7.25 8.29
CA LEU A 246 11.90 -6.15 9.18
C LEU A 246 12.96 -5.05 9.12
N LEU A 247 12.55 -3.82 8.77
CA LEU A 247 13.44 -2.66 8.77
C LEU A 247 13.41 -1.94 10.11
N TRP A 248 12.21 -1.61 10.58
CA TRP A 248 12.01 -0.92 11.85
C TRP A 248 10.57 -1.05 12.36
N LYS A 249 10.37 -0.73 13.65
CA LYS A 249 9.06 -0.62 14.28
C LYS A 249 8.96 0.68 15.08
N ARG A 250 7.81 1.34 15.01
CA ARG A 250 7.43 2.46 15.88
C ARG A 250 6.26 2.05 16.76
N ARG A 251 6.36 2.34 18.06
CA ARG A 251 5.23 2.15 18.98
C ARG A 251 4.15 3.17 18.63
N ILE A 252 2.90 2.72 18.63
CA ILE A 252 1.72 3.58 18.63
C ILE A 252 1.12 3.51 20.01
N SER A 253 0.96 4.66 20.68
CA SER A 253 0.50 4.74 22.07
C SER A 253 -0.91 4.16 22.20
N ARG A 254 -1.80 4.59 21.32
CA ARG A 254 -3.20 4.18 21.23
C ARG A 254 -3.67 4.27 19.79
N TRP A 255 -3.97 3.14 19.14
CA TRP A 255 -4.50 3.16 17.78
C TRP A 255 -6.03 3.25 17.76
N TRP A 256 -6.67 2.26 18.39
CA TRP A 256 -8.10 2.19 18.68
C TRP A 256 -8.35 1.22 19.84
N SER A 257 -9.59 1.16 20.33
CA SER A 257 -9.98 0.14 21.30
C SER A 257 -9.96 -1.24 20.65
N HIS A 258 -9.15 -2.14 21.19
CA HIS A 258 -9.08 -3.54 20.75
C HIS A 258 -10.34 -4.33 21.11
N MET A 259 -11.18 -3.82 22.03
CA MET A 259 -12.48 -4.37 22.40
C MET A 259 -13.60 -3.90 21.46
N TRP A 260 -13.26 -3.35 20.30
CA TRP A 260 -14.24 -2.94 19.31
C TRP A 260 -14.89 -4.17 18.65
N SER A 261 -16.22 -4.21 18.61
CA SER A 261 -16.99 -5.40 18.25
C SER A 261 -16.96 -5.78 16.76
N VAL A 262 -16.48 -4.89 15.88
CA VAL A 262 -16.41 -5.13 14.43
C VAL A 262 -14.95 -5.25 14.00
N LYS A 263 -14.61 -6.31 13.27
CA LYS A 263 -13.20 -6.62 12.91
C LYS A 263 -12.47 -5.49 12.17
N PHE A 264 -13.16 -4.71 11.35
CA PHE A 264 -12.53 -3.66 10.54
C PHE A 264 -12.29 -2.33 11.28
N GLY A 265 -12.92 -2.13 12.44
CA GLY A 265 -12.86 -0.84 13.15
C GLY A 265 -13.65 0.27 12.46
N PRO A 266 -13.60 1.50 13.01
CA PRO A 266 -14.14 2.68 12.34
C PRO A 266 -13.47 2.97 11.01
N GLU A 267 -14.24 3.51 10.08
CA GLU A 267 -13.82 3.71 8.69
C GLU A 267 -12.65 4.69 8.51
N PHE A 268 -12.47 5.66 9.41
CA PHE A 268 -11.35 6.60 9.37
C PHE A 268 -10.01 5.97 9.75
N LEU A 269 -9.98 4.82 10.45
CA LEU A 269 -8.72 4.28 10.99
C LEU A 269 -7.68 4.08 9.90
N GLY A 270 -8.07 3.50 8.76
CA GLY A 270 -7.17 3.23 7.65
C GLY A 270 -6.61 4.50 6.99
N ARG A 271 -7.27 5.64 7.13
CA ARG A 271 -6.93 6.89 6.44
C ARG A 271 -5.85 7.71 7.14
N ARG A 272 -5.31 7.21 8.26
CA ARG A 272 -4.27 7.87 9.06
C ARG A 272 -2.86 7.35 8.79
N LEU A 273 -2.66 6.59 7.71
CA LEU A 273 -1.35 6.14 7.25
C LEU A 273 -1.23 6.37 5.73
N VAL A 274 -0.21 7.14 5.34
CA VAL A 274 0.14 7.42 3.95
C VAL A 274 1.65 7.23 3.78
N ALA A 275 2.09 6.59 2.70
CA ALA A 275 3.50 6.44 2.36
C ALA A 275 3.74 6.85 0.91
N VAL A 276 4.67 7.78 0.65
CA VAL A 276 4.98 8.27 -0.70
C VAL A 276 6.48 8.47 -0.82
N GLY A 277 7.12 7.77 -1.76
CA GLY A 277 8.57 7.78 -1.91
C GLY A 277 9.28 7.42 -0.59
N ASP A 278 10.07 8.34 -0.06
CA ASP A 278 10.82 8.17 1.20
C ASP A 278 10.14 8.82 2.42
N LYS A 279 8.85 9.20 2.32
CA LYS A 279 8.09 9.85 3.39
C LYS A 279 6.93 8.95 3.85
N VAL A 280 6.73 8.85 5.16
CA VAL A 280 5.55 8.23 5.78
C VAL A 280 4.84 9.25 6.65
N PHE A 281 3.55 9.50 6.41
CA PHE A 281 2.70 10.36 7.22
C PHE A 281 1.76 9.51 8.06
N VAL A 282 1.77 9.72 9.37
CA VAL A 282 1.01 8.88 10.32
C VAL A 282 0.69 9.61 11.61
N THR A 283 -0.43 9.28 12.26
CA THR A 283 -0.67 9.65 13.68
C THR A 283 -0.13 8.54 14.59
N LEU A 284 0.85 8.83 15.47
CA LEU A 284 1.45 7.83 16.38
C LEU A 284 0.64 7.58 17.67
N GLY A 285 -0.56 8.15 17.73
CA GLY A 285 -1.58 7.89 18.72
C GLY A 285 -2.91 8.48 18.26
N LEU A 286 -4.01 8.02 18.85
CA LEU A 286 -5.35 8.53 18.58
C LEU A 286 -5.45 9.96 19.12
N GLY A 287 -5.66 10.92 18.22
CA GLY A 287 -5.71 12.34 18.54
C GLY A 287 -4.35 13.05 18.53
N GLU A 288 -3.24 12.32 18.41
CA GLU A 288 -1.91 12.94 18.27
C GLU A 288 -1.77 13.62 16.90
N PRO A 289 -0.90 14.64 16.78
CA PRO A 289 -0.63 15.29 15.50
C PRO A 289 0.02 14.32 14.50
N ILE A 290 -0.02 14.70 13.23
CA ILE A 290 0.60 13.92 12.16
C ILE A 290 2.11 14.03 12.30
N SER A 291 2.78 12.89 12.23
CA SER A 291 4.23 12.77 12.13
C SER A 291 4.62 12.40 10.71
N GLN A 292 5.60 13.12 10.14
CA GLN A 292 6.37 12.66 8.99
C GLN A 292 7.56 11.84 9.49
N LEU A 293 7.67 10.61 9.03
CA LEU A 293 8.80 9.72 9.27
C LEU A 293 9.62 9.55 8.00
N ASP A 294 10.92 9.39 8.15
CA ASP A 294 11.79 8.84 7.12
C ASP A 294 11.40 7.37 6.88
N ALA A 295 11.05 7.02 5.64
CA ALA A 295 10.53 5.71 5.30
C ALA A 295 11.55 4.58 5.53
N ALA A 296 12.84 4.87 5.38
CA ALA A 296 13.91 3.88 5.47
C ALA A 296 14.28 3.53 6.92
N THR A 297 14.24 4.52 7.82
CA THR A 297 14.74 4.40 9.20
C THR A 297 13.66 4.52 10.27
N GLY A 298 12.48 5.04 9.91
CA GLY A 298 11.38 5.28 10.83
C GLY A 298 11.62 6.45 11.79
N LYS A 299 12.71 7.21 11.60
CA LYS A 299 13.00 8.41 12.40
C LYS A 299 12.00 9.51 12.08
N THR A 300 11.54 10.21 13.11
CA THR A 300 10.67 11.37 12.92
C THR A 300 11.47 12.50 12.29
N VAL A 301 11.02 12.95 11.12
CA VAL A 301 11.58 14.10 10.39
C VAL A 301 10.85 15.37 10.80
N ARG A 302 9.52 15.31 10.95
CA ARG A 302 8.68 16.45 11.29
C ARG A 302 7.43 16.01 12.05
N VAL A 303 6.92 16.89 12.91
CA VAL A 303 5.57 16.83 13.48
C VAL A 303 4.80 18.03 12.97
N TYR A 304 3.58 17.83 12.49
CA TYR A 304 2.69 18.89 12.04
C TYR A 304 1.77 19.32 13.18
N GLU A 305 2.24 20.28 13.98
CA GLU A 305 1.44 20.85 15.07
C GLU A 305 0.14 21.48 14.55
N GLY A 306 -0.96 21.37 15.31
CA GLY A 306 -2.26 21.89 14.88
C GLY A 306 -3.03 20.95 13.94
N THR A 307 -2.61 19.68 13.85
CA THR A 307 -3.34 18.59 13.17
C THR A 307 -3.80 17.51 14.15
N GLU A 308 -3.93 17.85 15.43
CA GLU A 308 -4.47 16.95 16.45
C GLU A 308 -5.89 16.52 16.05
N GLY A 309 -6.22 15.26 16.32
CA GLY A 309 -7.50 14.69 15.88
C GLY A 309 -7.61 14.47 14.36
N ALA A 310 -6.48 14.36 13.64
CA ALA A 310 -6.49 13.92 12.24
C ALA A 310 -7.12 12.53 12.09
N GLU A 311 -8.18 12.47 11.27
CA GLU A 311 -8.92 11.26 10.93
C GLU A 311 -8.59 10.79 9.52
N GLU A 312 -8.30 11.71 8.60
CA GLU A 312 -7.87 11.39 7.24
C GLU A 312 -6.69 12.21 6.80
N ILE A 313 -5.77 11.58 6.06
CA ILE A 313 -4.59 12.18 5.47
C ILE A 313 -4.60 11.84 3.97
N ILE A 314 -4.54 12.87 3.12
CA ILE A 314 -4.30 12.74 1.69
C ILE A 314 -3.07 13.54 1.31
N TYR A 315 -2.12 12.93 0.60
CA TYR A 315 -0.96 13.59 0.04
C TYR A 315 -1.09 13.71 -1.48
N GLU A 316 -1.18 14.93 -2.02
CA GLU A 316 -1.25 15.13 -3.48
C GLU A 316 0.15 15.28 -4.08
N TYR A 317 0.48 14.37 -5.00
CA TYR A 317 1.84 14.17 -5.48
C TYR A 317 2.45 15.38 -6.19
N LYS A 318 1.67 16.10 -7.00
CA LYS A 318 2.21 17.17 -7.86
C LYS A 318 2.49 18.44 -7.08
N SER A 319 1.65 18.76 -6.10
CA SER A 319 1.76 19.97 -5.28
C SER A 319 2.54 19.74 -3.99
N GLY A 320 2.66 18.50 -3.51
CA GLY A 320 3.28 18.21 -2.21
C GLY A 320 2.46 18.72 -1.02
N ILE A 321 1.14 18.80 -1.18
CA ILE A 321 0.22 19.30 -0.15
C ILE A 321 -0.45 18.12 0.57
N LEU A 322 -0.50 18.21 1.90
CA LEU A 322 -1.32 17.37 2.76
C LEU A 322 -2.71 17.99 2.93
N TYR A 323 -3.76 17.22 2.65
CA TYR A 323 -5.15 17.56 2.94
C TYR A 323 -5.64 16.68 4.08
N ILE A 324 -6.17 17.31 5.13
CA ILE A 324 -6.40 16.64 6.41
C ILE A 324 -7.82 16.93 6.89
N ALA A 325 -8.58 15.85 7.13
CA ALA A 325 -9.84 15.92 7.87
C ALA A 325 -9.56 15.70 9.36
N THR A 326 -10.12 16.54 10.23
CA THR A 326 -9.90 16.48 11.69
C THR A 326 -11.23 16.47 12.42
N SER A 327 -11.39 15.69 13.49
CA SER A 327 -12.61 15.66 14.33
C SER A 327 -12.63 16.66 15.49
N GLY A 328 -11.71 17.64 15.47
CA GLY A 328 -11.52 18.57 16.58
C GLY A 328 -10.90 17.88 17.80
N ALA A 329 -10.93 18.56 18.96
CA ALA A 329 -10.14 18.17 20.14
C ALA A 329 -10.52 16.82 20.81
N ASN A 330 -11.55 16.11 20.33
CA ASN A 330 -11.97 14.83 20.91
C ASN A 330 -11.97 13.68 19.88
N ALA A 331 -10.79 13.18 19.55
CA ALA A 331 -10.56 12.09 18.58
C ALA A 331 -11.20 10.72 18.93
N GLN A 332 -11.93 10.62 20.04
CA GLN A 332 -12.71 9.43 20.41
C GLN A 332 -14.19 9.54 20.04
N SER A 333 -14.64 10.74 19.70
CA SER A 333 -16.01 11.02 19.34
C SER A 333 -16.28 10.52 17.92
N LEU A 334 -17.20 9.55 17.77
CA LEU A 334 -17.76 9.18 16.46
C LEU A 334 -18.79 10.23 15.96
N GLU A 335 -18.91 11.39 16.63
CA GLU A 335 -19.81 12.46 16.21
C GLU A 335 -19.34 13.06 14.89
N LEU A 336 -20.16 12.88 13.85
CA LEU A 336 -19.87 13.36 12.50
C LEU A 336 -19.87 14.91 12.39
N HIS A 337 -20.45 15.62 13.37
CA HIS A 337 -20.86 17.02 13.25
C HIS A 337 -19.80 18.07 13.66
N LYS A 338 -18.55 17.69 13.94
CA LYS A 338 -17.51 18.63 14.41
C LYS A 338 -16.18 18.49 13.68
N ARG A 339 -16.24 18.17 12.39
CA ARG A 339 -15.03 18.01 11.57
C ARG A 339 -14.63 19.28 10.84
N GLY A 340 -13.32 19.53 10.82
CA GLY A 340 -12.69 20.56 10.00
C GLY A 340 -11.85 19.94 8.88
N LEU A 341 -11.55 20.75 7.86
CA LEU A 341 -10.66 20.41 6.76
C LEU A 341 -9.51 21.44 6.72
N MET A 342 -8.30 21.00 6.39
CA MET A 342 -7.16 21.90 6.20
C MET A 342 -6.22 21.40 5.12
N ALA A 343 -5.44 22.33 4.55
CA ALA A 343 -4.31 22.02 3.69
C ALA A 343 -3.00 22.54 4.29
N ILE A 344 -1.96 21.73 4.21
CA ILE A 344 -0.62 22.02 4.73
C ILE A 344 0.41 21.69 3.66
N ASP A 345 1.36 22.59 3.44
CA ASP A 345 2.54 22.30 2.64
C ASP A 345 3.40 21.25 3.36
N ALA A 346 3.58 20.07 2.76
CA ALA A 346 4.20 18.94 3.44
C ALA A 346 5.68 19.21 3.77
N GLU A 347 6.39 19.97 2.94
CA GLU A 347 7.81 20.21 3.12
C GLU A 347 8.10 21.20 4.25
N THR A 348 7.34 22.29 4.29
CA THR A 348 7.53 23.39 5.25
C THR A 348 6.71 23.22 6.52
N GLY A 349 5.61 22.48 6.48
CA GLY A 349 4.62 22.39 7.55
C GLY A 349 3.71 23.62 7.65
N LYS A 350 3.77 24.54 6.68
CA LYS A 350 2.95 25.75 6.68
C LYS A 350 1.51 25.42 6.31
N VAL A 351 0.58 25.85 7.17
CA VAL A 351 -0.85 25.84 6.86
C VAL A 351 -1.14 26.77 5.68
N LEU A 352 -1.76 26.24 4.64
CA LEU A 352 -2.17 26.99 3.45
C LEU A 352 -3.56 27.58 3.63
N TRP A 353 -4.51 26.77 4.13
CA TRP A 353 -5.87 27.19 4.46
C TRP A 353 -6.53 26.24 5.47
N ARG A 354 -7.58 26.70 6.14
CA ARG A 354 -8.39 25.94 7.11
C ARG A 354 -9.87 26.24 6.94
N LEU A 355 -10.69 25.21 7.06
CA LEU A 355 -12.16 25.24 7.06
C LEU A 355 -12.66 24.48 8.30
N PRO A 356 -12.81 25.14 9.46
CA PRO A 356 -13.14 24.46 10.73
C PRO A 356 -14.53 23.84 10.77
N ASN A 357 -15.46 24.33 9.93
CA ASN A 357 -16.85 23.89 9.86
C ASN A 357 -17.14 23.19 8.51
N ALA A 358 -16.18 22.41 8.00
CA ALA A 358 -16.34 21.70 6.74
C ALA A 358 -17.20 20.43 6.90
N HIS A 359 -17.19 19.81 8.07
CA HIS A 359 -17.95 18.60 8.41
C HIS A 359 -17.77 17.40 7.44
N PRO A 360 -16.57 17.11 6.89
CA PRO A 360 -16.40 15.99 5.97
C PRO A 360 -16.82 14.67 6.60
N LEU A 361 -17.66 13.92 5.91
CA LEU A 361 -17.98 12.55 6.24
C LEU A 361 -16.73 11.67 6.05
N PRO A 362 -16.60 10.60 6.84
CA PRO A 362 -15.45 9.72 6.74
C PRO A 362 -15.36 9.05 5.37
N LEU A 363 -14.15 8.75 4.91
CA LEU A 363 -13.82 8.17 3.61
C LEU A 363 -14.24 9.01 2.39
N SER A 364 -14.76 10.22 2.59
CA SER A 364 -15.24 11.08 1.49
C SER A 364 -14.16 11.98 0.90
N LEU A 365 -13.06 12.23 1.63
CA LEU A 365 -12.03 13.17 1.19
C LEU A 365 -11.26 12.59 -0.01
N THR A 366 -11.38 13.25 -1.16
CA THR A 366 -10.73 12.88 -2.42
C THR A 366 -10.05 14.10 -3.02
N VAL A 367 -8.84 13.94 -3.55
CA VAL A 367 -8.05 15.06 -4.10
C VAL A 367 -7.49 14.70 -5.46
N GLY A 368 -7.61 15.63 -6.41
CA GLY A 368 -7.01 15.50 -7.73
C GLY A 368 -7.41 16.65 -8.64
N ARG A 369 -6.69 16.84 -9.75
CA ARG A 369 -6.98 17.89 -10.75
C ARG A 369 -7.08 19.31 -10.18
N GLY A 370 -6.26 19.60 -9.16
CA GLY A 370 -6.28 20.89 -8.47
C GLY A 370 -7.55 21.13 -7.65
N LYS A 371 -8.32 20.08 -7.33
CA LYS A 371 -9.57 20.15 -6.59
C LYS A 371 -9.56 19.23 -5.37
N VAL A 372 -10.30 19.61 -4.35
CA VAL A 372 -10.62 18.79 -3.18
C VAL A 372 -12.11 18.52 -3.18
N PHE A 373 -12.49 17.26 -3.03
CA PHE A 373 -13.87 16.82 -2.95
C PHE A 373 -14.11 16.17 -1.59
N TYR A 374 -15.27 16.42 -1.02
CA TYR A 374 -15.73 15.75 0.19
C TYR A 374 -17.25 15.84 0.28
N TRP A 375 -17.84 15.11 1.22
CA TRP A 375 -19.28 15.15 1.47
C TRP A 375 -19.53 15.62 2.89
N ASP A 376 -20.27 16.71 3.10
CA ASP A 376 -20.47 17.31 4.43
C ASP A 376 -21.69 16.77 5.22
N GLY A 377 -22.40 15.79 4.66
CA GLY A 377 -23.68 15.30 5.17
C GLY A 377 -24.90 15.83 4.44
N ASP A 378 -24.86 17.06 3.94
CA ASP A 378 -25.95 17.72 3.21
C ASP A 378 -25.69 17.78 1.70
N ALA A 379 -24.42 17.90 1.31
CA ALA A 379 -24.00 18.07 -0.06
C ALA A 379 -22.59 17.53 -0.32
N ILE A 380 -22.36 17.18 -1.59
CA ILE A 380 -21.03 16.94 -2.12
C ILE A 380 -20.44 18.31 -2.47
N VAL A 381 -19.25 18.60 -1.97
CA VAL A 381 -18.59 19.90 -2.07
C VAL A 381 -17.29 19.75 -2.84
N CYS A 382 -17.02 20.71 -3.73
CA CYS A 382 -15.75 20.84 -4.43
C CYS A 382 -15.08 22.17 -4.06
N LEU A 383 -13.81 22.10 -3.70
CA LEU A 383 -12.97 23.24 -3.39
C LEU A 383 -11.80 23.34 -4.37
N ASP A 384 -11.34 24.55 -4.62
CA ASP A 384 -10.03 24.79 -5.21
C ASP A 384 -8.95 24.33 -4.21
N ALA A 385 -8.08 23.43 -4.64
CA ALA A 385 -7.15 22.77 -3.74
C ALA A 385 -6.08 23.72 -3.17
N LYS A 386 -5.73 24.77 -3.90
CA LYS A 386 -4.73 25.75 -3.47
C LYS A 386 -5.27 26.73 -2.44
N THR A 387 -6.53 27.13 -2.57
CA THR A 387 -7.12 28.23 -1.80
C THR A 387 -8.18 27.81 -0.79
N GLY A 388 -8.72 26.60 -0.93
CA GLY A 388 -9.83 26.11 -0.10
C GLY A 388 -11.17 26.78 -0.41
N LYS A 389 -11.26 27.59 -1.48
CA LYS A 389 -12.50 28.25 -1.89
C LYS A 389 -13.43 27.25 -2.57
N GLU A 390 -14.71 27.29 -2.21
CA GLU A 390 -15.75 26.48 -2.86
C GLU A 390 -15.86 26.85 -4.35
N ILE A 391 -15.81 25.83 -5.22
CA ILE A 391 -16.05 25.95 -6.67
C ILE A 391 -17.52 25.65 -6.95
N TRP A 392 -18.01 24.53 -6.42
CA TRP A 392 -19.39 24.09 -6.61
C TRP A 392 -19.86 23.21 -5.44
N ARG A 393 -21.18 23.07 -5.33
CA ARG A 393 -21.86 22.22 -4.37
C ARG A 393 -23.03 21.50 -5.03
N TYR A 394 -23.15 20.21 -4.77
CA TYR A 394 -24.26 19.39 -5.26
C TYR A 394 -25.08 18.86 -4.07
N LYS A 395 -26.34 19.30 -3.96
CA LYS A 395 -27.21 18.92 -2.85
C LYS A 395 -27.52 17.43 -2.90
N ARG A 396 -27.12 16.71 -1.85
CA ARG A 396 -27.38 15.28 -1.68
C ARG A 396 -27.20 14.92 -0.20
N CYS A 397 -28.31 14.77 0.51
CA CYS A 397 -28.27 14.39 1.92
C CYS A 397 -27.78 12.94 2.07
N ALA A 398 -26.81 12.74 2.95
CA ALA A 398 -26.29 11.43 3.34
C ALA A 398 -27.07 10.89 4.55
N ALA A 399 -27.07 9.57 4.74
CA ALA A 399 -27.66 8.95 5.93
C ALA A 399 -26.80 9.22 7.19
N LEU A 400 -27.04 10.26 7.98
CA LEU A 400 -26.15 10.55 9.13
C LEU A 400 -26.24 9.49 10.25
N ASN A 401 -27.41 8.86 10.42
CA ASN A 401 -27.55 7.71 11.31
C ASN A 401 -27.10 6.42 10.61
N ARG A 402 -25.87 5.98 10.91
CA ARG A 402 -25.26 4.79 10.29
C ARG A 402 -24.37 4.04 11.29
N PRO A 403 -24.15 2.74 11.08
CA PRO A 403 -23.10 2.02 11.80
C PRO A 403 -21.72 2.60 11.49
N ALA A 404 -20.80 2.56 12.46
CA ALA A 404 -19.44 3.09 12.33
C ALA A 404 -18.51 2.26 11.41
N TRP A 405 -19.04 1.34 10.60
CA TRP A 405 -18.29 0.72 9.49
C TRP A 405 -18.77 1.25 8.14
N SER A 406 -19.88 1.99 8.12
CA SER A 406 -20.53 2.53 6.93
C SER A 406 -20.06 3.96 6.67
N ALA A 407 -19.77 4.26 5.42
CA ALA A 407 -19.34 5.56 4.97
C ALA A 407 -19.73 5.74 3.49
N PRO A 408 -19.90 6.98 3.01
CA PRO A 408 -19.93 7.20 1.57
C PRO A 408 -18.60 6.79 0.93
N THR A 409 -18.65 6.48 -0.36
CA THR A 409 -17.47 6.23 -1.19
C THR A 409 -17.41 7.28 -2.29
N MET A 410 -16.31 8.01 -2.33
CA MET A 410 -16.03 8.99 -3.38
C MET A 410 -14.79 8.57 -4.15
N VAL A 411 -14.91 8.41 -5.47
CA VAL A 411 -13.80 8.06 -6.37
C VAL A 411 -13.71 9.11 -7.46
N LEU A 412 -12.52 9.70 -7.63
CA LEU A 412 -12.24 10.60 -8.74
C LEU A 412 -11.53 9.81 -9.84
N TYR A 413 -12.05 9.83 -11.06
CA TYR A 413 -11.37 9.25 -12.20
C TYR A 413 -11.54 10.17 -13.40
N ASP A 414 -10.42 10.58 -14.00
CA ASP A 414 -10.36 11.66 -14.98
C ASP A 414 -11.20 12.88 -14.51
N ASP A 415 -12.16 13.32 -15.30
CA ASP A 415 -13.07 14.44 -15.04
C ASP A 415 -14.42 14.01 -14.42
N VAL A 416 -14.52 12.78 -13.93
CA VAL A 416 -15.74 12.23 -13.30
C VAL A 416 -15.52 11.95 -11.83
N LEU A 417 -16.44 12.44 -11.00
CA LEU A 417 -16.53 12.13 -9.59
C LEU A 417 -17.68 11.13 -9.35
N LEU A 418 -17.33 9.94 -8.92
CA LEU A 418 -18.26 8.87 -8.55
C LEU A 418 -18.56 8.96 -7.06
N CYS A 419 -19.84 9.04 -6.69
CA CYS A 419 -20.30 9.18 -5.31
C CYS A 419 -21.36 8.12 -5.00
N ALA A 420 -20.97 7.12 -4.20
CA ALA A 420 -21.86 6.07 -3.72
C ALA A 420 -22.13 6.24 -2.23
N ASP A 421 -23.40 6.11 -1.83
CA ASP A 421 -23.78 6.00 -0.42
C ASP A 421 -25.04 5.14 -0.31
N ARG A 422 -25.31 4.66 0.90
CA ARG A 422 -26.56 3.99 1.24
C ARG A 422 -27.76 4.93 1.08
N ASN A 423 -28.95 4.37 0.94
CA ASN A 423 -30.17 5.18 0.88
C ASN A 423 -30.38 5.94 2.20
N PRO A 424 -30.69 7.26 2.16
CA PRO A 424 -30.84 8.09 3.36
C PRO A 424 -32.00 7.64 4.26
N ASP A 425 -33.01 7.02 3.69
CA ASP A 425 -34.21 6.56 4.41
C ASP A 425 -34.04 5.18 5.08
N LEU A 426 -32.86 4.57 4.99
CA LEU A 426 -32.60 3.25 5.58
C LEU A 426 -32.57 3.35 7.11
N LYS A 427 -33.50 2.65 7.78
CA LYS A 427 -33.66 2.68 9.24
C LYS A 427 -33.09 1.43 9.92
N PRO A 428 -32.65 1.52 11.19
CA PRO A 428 -32.35 0.35 11.99
C PRO A 428 -33.55 -0.60 12.06
N PRO A 429 -33.33 -1.93 12.11
CA PRO A 429 -34.43 -2.87 12.25
C PRO A 429 -35.05 -2.77 13.67
N GLU A 430 -36.37 -2.96 13.77
CA GLU A 430 -37.08 -2.95 15.06
C GLU A 430 -36.60 -4.06 16.02
N LYS A 431 -36.24 -5.22 15.45
CA LYS A 431 -35.64 -6.34 16.19
C LYS A 431 -34.26 -6.61 15.63
N TRP A 432 -33.27 -6.69 16.53
CA TRP A 432 -31.90 -6.99 16.14
C TRP A 432 -31.81 -8.35 15.44
N ARG A 433 -31.16 -8.37 14.26
CA ARG A 433 -30.76 -9.57 13.53
C ARG A 433 -29.43 -9.28 12.84
N TRP A 434 -28.47 -10.18 12.98
CA TRP A 434 -27.12 -9.99 12.45
C TRP A 434 -27.06 -9.78 10.93
N ASN A 435 -28.03 -10.32 10.18
CA ASN A 435 -28.14 -10.20 8.72
C ASN A 435 -29.15 -9.15 8.25
N ALA A 436 -29.73 -8.35 9.15
CA ALA A 436 -30.69 -7.34 8.75
C ALA A 436 -30.03 -6.26 7.88
N HIS A 437 -30.78 -5.76 6.89
CA HIS A 437 -30.46 -4.49 6.25
C HIS A 437 -30.28 -3.41 7.33
N PHE A 438 -29.46 -2.41 7.04
CA PHE A 438 -28.90 -1.44 8.01
C PHE A 438 -27.72 -2.00 8.81
N ILE A 439 -27.87 -3.15 9.48
CA ILE A 439 -26.84 -3.74 10.36
C ILE A 439 -25.73 -4.42 9.55
N ALA A 440 -26.11 -5.23 8.57
CA ALA A 440 -25.18 -5.98 7.72
C ALA A 440 -24.69 -5.17 6.51
N GLY A 441 -25.45 -4.17 6.08
CA GLY A 441 -25.32 -3.49 4.79
C GLY A 441 -26.68 -3.01 4.31
N GLY A 442 -26.73 -2.26 3.22
CA GLY A 442 -27.98 -1.76 2.68
C GLY A 442 -27.90 -1.37 1.21
N PRO A 443 -29.07 -1.24 0.56
CA PRO A 443 -29.15 -0.67 -0.78
C PRO A 443 -28.72 0.80 -0.75
N GLY A 444 -28.19 1.26 -1.87
CA GLY A 444 -27.68 2.60 -2.07
C GLY A 444 -27.78 3.03 -3.52
N THR A 445 -27.22 4.20 -3.80
CA THR A 445 -27.13 4.74 -5.15
C THR A 445 -25.72 5.23 -5.42
N LEU A 446 -25.15 4.80 -6.54
CA LEU A 446 -23.98 5.43 -7.14
C LEU A 446 -24.44 6.53 -8.09
N MET A 447 -23.81 7.69 -8.02
CA MET A 447 -24.00 8.83 -8.91
C MET A 447 -22.67 9.23 -9.51
N ALA A 448 -22.67 9.61 -10.78
CA ALA A 448 -21.55 10.25 -11.44
C ALA A 448 -21.85 11.75 -11.62
N LEU A 449 -20.89 12.58 -11.22
CA LEU A 449 -20.90 14.02 -11.39
C LEU A 449 -19.69 14.44 -12.23
N SER A 450 -19.82 15.50 -13.01
CA SER A 450 -18.66 16.19 -13.58
C SER A 450 -17.82 16.77 -12.44
N ALA A 451 -16.55 16.39 -12.35
CA ALA A 451 -15.62 16.88 -11.33
C ALA A 451 -15.38 18.39 -11.45
N ASP A 452 -15.51 18.94 -12.65
CA ASP A 452 -15.25 20.36 -12.92
C ASP A 452 -16.45 21.26 -12.58
N THR A 453 -17.68 20.76 -12.73
CA THR A 453 -18.90 21.59 -12.62
C THR A 453 -19.91 21.13 -11.57
N GLY A 454 -19.78 19.91 -11.05
CA GLY A 454 -20.78 19.28 -10.18
C GLY A 454 -22.04 18.84 -10.91
N LYS A 455 -22.10 18.98 -12.25
CA LYS A 455 -23.25 18.58 -13.05
C LYS A 455 -23.46 17.07 -12.98
N PHE A 456 -24.69 16.66 -12.71
CA PHE A 456 -25.11 15.26 -12.78
C PHE A 456 -24.89 14.67 -14.19
N LEU A 457 -24.32 13.47 -14.24
CA LEU A 457 -24.11 12.71 -15.48
C LEU A 457 -25.07 11.53 -15.56
N TRP A 458 -25.00 10.62 -14.59
CA TRP A 458 -25.84 9.42 -14.53
C TRP A 458 -25.87 8.85 -13.10
N SER A 459 -26.74 7.87 -12.87
CA SER A 459 -26.80 7.11 -11.62
C SER A 459 -27.18 5.65 -11.85
N THR A 460 -26.83 4.79 -10.89
CA THR A 460 -27.22 3.38 -10.87
C THR A 460 -27.35 2.89 -9.44
N ASP A 461 -28.12 1.83 -9.22
CA ASP A 461 -28.24 1.22 -7.89
C ASP A 461 -26.88 0.69 -7.40
N CYS A 462 -26.67 0.63 -6.10
CA CYS A 462 -25.54 -0.08 -5.52
C CYS A 462 -25.94 -0.69 -4.18
N ALA A 463 -25.03 -1.41 -3.55
CA ALA A 463 -25.19 -1.82 -2.17
C ALA A 463 -23.86 -1.79 -1.44
N GLU A 464 -23.93 -1.42 -0.16
CA GLU A 464 -22.84 -1.65 0.79
C GLU A 464 -22.45 -3.13 0.79
N GLY A 465 -21.20 -3.47 1.07
CA GLY A 465 -20.81 -4.86 1.33
C GLY A 465 -21.20 -5.29 2.74
N TYR A 466 -21.00 -6.56 3.07
CA TYR A 466 -21.21 -7.05 4.43
C TYR A 466 -20.25 -6.33 5.40
N HIS A 467 -20.81 -5.50 6.29
CA HIS A 467 -20.07 -4.61 7.21
C HIS A 467 -18.96 -3.80 6.52
N SER A 468 -19.19 -3.32 5.30
CA SER A 468 -18.24 -2.50 4.55
C SER A 468 -18.93 -1.49 3.64
N PRO A 469 -18.30 -0.33 3.36
CA PRO A 469 -18.83 0.65 2.40
C PRO A 469 -19.05 0.06 1.00
N VAL A 470 -19.77 0.80 0.14
CA VAL A 470 -19.95 0.42 -1.26
C VAL A 470 -18.60 0.28 -1.96
N ASP A 471 -18.38 -0.83 -2.65
CA ASP A 471 -17.21 -1.01 -3.51
C ASP A 471 -17.45 -0.30 -4.85
N VAL A 472 -16.56 0.60 -5.23
CA VAL A 472 -16.54 1.30 -6.52
C VAL A 472 -15.11 1.24 -7.04
N PHE A 473 -14.92 0.68 -8.23
CA PHE A 473 -13.64 0.59 -8.92
C PHE A 473 -13.75 1.23 -10.28
N VAL A 474 -12.73 1.98 -10.69
CA VAL A 474 -12.55 2.34 -12.10
C VAL A 474 -11.30 1.63 -12.61
N ALA A 475 -11.52 0.56 -13.36
CA ALA A 475 -10.47 -0.34 -13.85
C ALA A 475 -10.64 -0.55 -15.34
N ASP A 476 -9.55 -0.42 -16.11
CA ASP A 476 -9.58 -0.46 -17.58
C ASP A 476 -10.58 0.56 -18.18
N GLY A 477 -10.67 1.76 -17.56
CA GLY A 477 -11.57 2.84 -17.97
C GLY A 477 -13.07 2.58 -17.74
N LEU A 478 -13.41 1.51 -17.01
CA LEU A 478 -14.80 1.13 -16.74
C LEU A 478 -15.10 1.16 -15.24
N VAL A 479 -16.31 1.62 -14.91
CA VAL A 479 -16.82 1.66 -13.55
C VAL A 479 -17.43 0.30 -13.20
N TRP A 480 -16.93 -0.31 -12.13
CA TRP A 480 -17.43 -1.55 -11.52
C TRP A 480 -17.95 -1.24 -10.13
N VAL A 481 -19.21 -1.58 -9.86
CA VAL A 481 -19.86 -1.26 -8.58
C VAL A 481 -20.52 -2.49 -7.99
N GLY A 482 -20.38 -2.64 -6.67
CA GLY A 482 -21.04 -3.72 -5.94
C GLY A 482 -22.55 -3.48 -5.81
N LYS A 483 -23.36 -4.48 -6.16
CA LYS A 483 -24.84 -4.39 -6.21
C LYS A 483 -25.56 -5.14 -5.09
N THR A 484 -24.93 -6.12 -4.43
CA THR A 484 -25.57 -6.96 -3.40
C THR A 484 -24.82 -7.03 -2.06
N VAL A 485 -25.49 -6.91 -0.91
CA VAL A 485 -24.81 -6.85 0.41
C VAL A 485 -23.84 -8.00 0.67
N GLN A 486 -24.34 -9.22 0.55
CA GLN A 486 -23.54 -10.40 0.85
C GLN A 486 -22.49 -10.67 -0.21
N ARG A 487 -22.69 -10.16 -1.44
CA ARG A 487 -21.99 -10.61 -2.64
C ARG A 487 -22.02 -12.14 -2.64
N HIS A 488 -23.19 -12.78 -2.80
CA HIS A 488 -23.29 -14.25 -2.80
C HIS A 488 -23.28 -14.81 -4.22
N HIS A 489 -24.09 -14.23 -5.09
CA HIS A 489 -24.24 -14.58 -6.50
C HIS A 489 -23.43 -13.61 -7.38
N GLY A 490 -23.66 -13.64 -8.69
CA GLY A 490 -23.00 -12.73 -9.62
C GLY A 490 -23.08 -11.27 -9.20
N ASP A 491 -21.94 -10.69 -8.82
CA ASP A 491 -21.75 -9.26 -8.55
C ASP A 491 -20.59 -8.75 -9.44
N PHE A 492 -20.45 -7.43 -9.58
CA PHE A 492 -19.50 -6.80 -10.51
C PHE A 492 -19.60 -7.37 -11.94
N THR A 493 -20.82 -7.68 -12.38
CA THR A 493 -21.10 -8.36 -13.66
C THR A 493 -21.09 -7.43 -14.86
N VAL A 494 -21.16 -6.12 -14.65
CA VAL A 494 -21.22 -5.10 -15.68
C VAL A 494 -20.19 -4.00 -15.42
N GLY A 495 -19.47 -3.62 -16.48
CA GLY A 495 -18.57 -2.48 -16.52
C GLY A 495 -19.25 -1.34 -17.26
N LEU A 496 -19.38 -0.20 -16.58
CA LEU A 496 -20.09 0.97 -17.07
C LEU A 496 -19.10 2.02 -17.61
N ASP A 497 -19.50 2.72 -18.66
CA ASP A 497 -18.81 3.93 -19.09
C ASP A 497 -18.87 5.00 -18.00
N GLN A 498 -17.73 5.62 -17.70
CA GLN A 498 -17.63 6.60 -16.63
C GLN A 498 -18.44 7.88 -16.89
N HIS A 499 -18.65 8.27 -18.14
CA HIS A 499 -19.36 9.51 -18.51
C HIS A 499 -20.85 9.30 -18.73
N THR A 500 -21.26 8.15 -19.25
CA THR A 500 -22.67 7.90 -19.64
C THR A 500 -23.39 6.88 -18.78
N GLY A 501 -22.68 6.02 -18.05
CA GLY A 501 -23.26 4.90 -17.31
C GLY A 501 -23.75 3.76 -18.21
N GLU A 502 -23.49 3.82 -19.52
CA GLU A 502 -23.82 2.75 -20.45
C GLU A 502 -22.98 1.50 -20.16
N VAL A 503 -23.60 0.32 -20.24
CA VAL A 503 -22.87 -0.94 -20.14
C VAL A 503 -21.96 -1.10 -21.35
N LYS A 504 -20.65 -1.15 -21.12
CA LYS A 504 -19.63 -1.41 -22.17
C LYS A 504 -19.07 -2.83 -22.12
N ARG A 505 -19.14 -3.48 -20.95
CA ARG A 505 -18.66 -4.85 -20.76
C ARG A 505 -19.59 -5.60 -19.82
N SER A 506 -19.77 -6.89 -20.07
CA SER A 506 -20.45 -7.80 -19.13
C SER A 506 -19.75 -9.15 -19.11
N PHE A 507 -19.75 -9.80 -17.95
CA PHE A 507 -19.31 -11.19 -17.82
C PHE A 507 -20.09 -11.91 -16.72
N LYS A 508 -20.16 -13.24 -16.83
CA LYS A 508 -20.78 -14.09 -15.82
C LYS A 508 -19.78 -14.35 -14.70
N THR A 509 -20.16 -14.03 -13.48
CA THR A 509 -19.31 -14.24 -12.29
C THR A 509 -19.81 -15.36 -11.40
N ASP A 510 -20.96 -15.98 -11.72
CA ASP A 510 -21.60 -17.00 -10.89
C ASP A 510 -20.66 -18.14 -10.50
N GLU A 511 -19.85 -18.63 -11.44
CA GLU A 511 -18.90 -19.72 -11.16
C GLU A 511 -17.74 -19.28 -10.26
N ALA A 512 -17.23 -18.06 -10.44
CA ALA A 512 -16.22 -17.47 -9.56
C ALA A 512 -16.74 -17.24 -8.13
N PHE A 513 -18.06 -17.28 -7.95
CA PHE A 513 -18.74 -17.01 -6.69
C PHE A 513 -19.42 -18.22 -6.04
N LYS A 514 -19.27 -19.41 -6.61
CA LYS A 514 -19.65 -20.68 -5.98
C LYS A 514 -18.68 -21.02 -4.84
N THR A 515 -19.01 -20.61 -3.62
CA THR A 515 -18.22 -20.89 -2.40
C THR A 515 -19.14 -21.24 -1.21
N THR A 516 -18.57 -21.86 -0.18
CA THR A 516 -19.26 -22.26 1.06
C THR A 516 -19.46 -21.10 2.04
N MET A 517 -18.72 -19.99 1.90
CA MET A 517 -18.84 -18.82 2.79
C MET A 517 -20.05 -17.94 2.42
N PRO A 518 -20.91 -17.57 3.39
CA PRO A 518 -22.16 -16.88 3.08
C PRO A 518 -22.04 -15.36 2.92
N HIS A 519 -20.83 -14.79 2.86
CA HIS A 519 -20.62 -13.39 2.53
C HIS A 519 -19.14 -13.12 2.36
N HIS A 520 -18.79 -12.01 1.72
CA HIS A 520 -17.44 -11.48 1.82
C HIS A 520 -17.09 -11.15 3.27
N ARG A 521 -15.81 -11.26 3.62
CA ARG A 521 -15.29 -10.75 4.90
C ARG A 521 -15.53 -9.24 4.98
N CYS A 522 -15.53 -8.70 6.20
CA CYS A 522 -15.84 -7.30 6.51
C CYS A 522 -14.76 -6.29 6.04
N TYR A 523 -14.08 -6.56 4.94
CA TYR A 523 -13.05 -5.72 4.34
C TYR A 523 -13.51 -5.28 2.96
N ARG A 524 -13.17 -4.04 2.59
CA ARG A 524 -13.41 -3.54 1.23
C ARG A 524 -12.62 -4.36 0.22
N ASN A 525 -13.25 -4.66 -0.92
CA ASN A 525 -12.58 -5.35 -2.00
C ASN A 525 -11.60 -4.38 -2.69
N LYS A 526 -10.62 -4.92 -3.39
CA LYS A 526 -9.61 -4.16 -4.15
C LYS A 526 -9.62 -4.64 -5.60
N ALA A 527 -8.94 -3.94 -6.49
CA ALA A 527 -8.75 -4.40 -7.85
C ALA A 527 -7.37 -4.03 -8.40
N THR A 528 -7.07 -4.58 -9.57
CA THR A 528 -6.11 -4.05 -10.52
C THR A 528 -6.84 -3.75 -11.83
N ASP A 529 -6.16 -3.17 -12.82
CA ASP A 529 -6.74 -3.00 -14.15
C ASP A 529 -7.22 -4.32 -14.79
N ARG A 530 -6.74 -5.47 -14.31
CA ARG A 530 -7.03 -6.80 -14.87
C ARG A 530 -7.83 -7.71 -13.97
N PHE A 531 -7.85 -7.48 -12.66
CA PHE A 531 -8.43 -8.41 -11.69
C PHE A 531 -9.23 -7.66 -10.63
N ILE A 532 -10.38 -8.21 -10.24
CA ILE A 532 -11.06 -7.79 -9.01
C ILE A 532 -10.67 -8.79 -7.91
N ILE A 533 -10.12 -8.27 -6.82
CA ILE A 533 -9.56 -9.04 -5.70
C ILE A 533 -10.52 -8.96 -4.53
N MET A 534 -11.10 -10.11 -4.17
CA MET A 534 -12.22 -10.19 -3.26
C MET A 534 -11.90 -10.97 -2.00
N GLY A 535 -12.29 -10.43 -0.85
CA GLY A 535 -12.10 -11.05 0.46
C GLY A 535 -13.15 -12.12 0.77
N ARG A 536 -13.31 -13.17 -0.04
CA ARG A 536 -14.36 -14.20 0.14
C ARG A 536 -14.05 -15.17 1.30
N THR A 537 -12.95 -15.93 1.25
CA THR A 537 -12.63 -16.95 2.29
C THR A 537 -11.60 -16.51 3.33
N GLY A 538 -11.00 -15.33 3.17
CA GLY A 538 -9.83 -14.91 3.94
C GLY A 538 -8.54 -15.23 3.19
#